data_AF-A0A133XLI9-F1
#
_entry.id   AF-A0A133XLI9-F1
#
_cell.length_a   1.000
_cell.length_b   1.000
_cell.length_c   1.000
_cell.angle_alpha   90.00
_cell.angle_beta   90.00
_cell.angle_gamma   90.00
#
_symmetry.space_group_name_H-M   'P 1'
#
loop_
_entity.id
_entity.type
_entity.pdbx_description
1 polymer ?
#
loop_
_entity_poly.entity_id
_entity_poly.type
_entity_poly.pdbx_seq_one_letter_code
_entity_poly.pdbx_strand_id
1 'polypeptide(L)'
;MQASEVGDNAKSNATSVSQADIPWMSGGIGEEARDEMRKAASSYNVHIVFSNRQGSYLADIPFAVAGRDGRQIISGVSEGPLLYVKLPPAVYRISAQIDGAWQHRRIQAGTTGRPLRMGFVSRGE
;
A
#
# COMPACT_ATOMS: atom_id res chain seq x y z
N MET A 1 43.23 -27.04 11.64
CA MET A 1 43.72 -25.81 10.99
C MET A 1 42.58 -24.79 11.09
N GLN A 2 42.84 -23.56 11.53
CA GLN A 2 41.86 -22.44 11.52
C GLN A 2 41.82 -21.77 10.12
N ALA A 3 40.94 -20.82 9.76
CA ALA A 3 39.83 -20.12 10.45
C ALA A 3 38.54 -20.23 9.57
N SER A 4 37.46 -19.41 9.55
CA SER A 4 37.06 -18.07 10.05
C SER A 4 35.50 -18.07 10.28
N GLU A 5 34.72 -17.09 10.78
CA GLU A 5 34.75 -15.60 10.88
C GLU A 5 34.54 -14.86 9.54
N VAL A 6 33.58 -13.95 9.30
CA VAL A 6 32.43 -13.35 10.04
C VAL A 6 31.30 -13.02 9.01
N GLY A 7 30.04 -12.67 9.34
CA GLY A 7 29.35 -12.56 10.64
C GLY A 7 28.16 -11.57 10.69
N ASP A 8 27.47 -11.29 9.57
CA ASP A 8 26.49 -10.18 9.44
C ASP A 8 25.18 -10.32 10.25
N ASN A 9 24.55 -9.17 10.53
CA ASN A 9 23.39 -9.04 11.41
C ASN A 9 22.20 -8.31 10.74
N ALA A 10 21.01 -8.43 11.37
CA ALA A 10 19.70 -7.98 10.89
C ALA A 10 19.13 -8.85 9.72
N LYS A 11 17.81 -9.04 9.61
CA LYS A 11 16.71 -8.17 10.10
C LYS A 11 15.53 -8.93 10.71
N SER A 12 15.29 -8.67 11.99
CA SER A 12 13.99 -8.72 12.69
C SER A 12 13.01 -9.87 12.36
N ASN A 13 12.97 -10.85 13.27
CA ASN A 13 11.81 -11.67 13.65
C ASN A 13 10.44 -11.18 13.10
N ALA A 14 10.03 -11.71 11.95
CA ALA A 14 8.74 -11.42 11.32
C ALA A 14 7.62 -12.33 11.85
N THR A 15 7.45 -12.40 13.17
CA THR A 15 6.17 -12.85 13.74
C THR A 15 5.12 -11.83 13.30
N SER A 16 4.38 -12.10 12.23
CA SER A 16 3.43 -11.13 11.68
C SER A 16 2.32 -10.86 12.70
N VAL A 17 2.44 -9.72 13.39
CA VAL A 17 1.68 -9.41 14.61
C VAL A 17 0.23 -9.09 14.30
N SER A 18 -0.58 -10.13 14.12
CA SER A 18 -2.01 -10.08 13.87
C SER A 18 -2.35 -9.07 12.77
N GLN A 19 -2.00 -9.39 11.52
CA GLN A 19 -2.61 -8.74 10.37
C GLN A 19 -4.12 -8.74 10.61
N ALA A 20 -4.71 -7.55 10.71
CA ALA A 20 -6.15 -7.45 10.63
C ALA A 20 -6.53 -7.88 9.21
N ASP A 21 -7.46 -8.81 9.07
CA ASP A 21 -7.93 -9.26 7.76
C ASP A 21 -8.80 -8.16 7.12
N ILE A 22 -8.11 -7.12 6.67
CA ILE A 22 -8.65 -6.02 5.90
C ILE A 22 -8.50 -6.44 4.44
N PRO A 23 -9.58 -6.78 3.72
CA PRO A 23 -9.42 -7.17 2.33
C PRO A 23 -8.87 -5.98 1.52
N TRP A 24 -7.82 -6.28 0.77
CA TRP A 24 -7.13 -5.38 -0.16
C TRP A 24 -6.89 -6.09 -1.49
N MET A 25 -6.69 -5.29 -2.55
CA MET A 25 -6.49 -5.79 -3.92
C MET A 25 -5.62 -4.79 -4.68
N SER A 26 -4.50 -5.25 -5.23
CA SER A 26 -3.61 -4.49 -6.11
C SER A 26 -3.72 -4.95 -7.56
N GLY A 27 -3.39 -4.07 -8.51
CA GLY A 27 -3.33 -4.41 -9.93
C GLY A 27 -3.70 -3.25 -10.85
N GLY A 28 -4.48 -3.54 -11.89
CA GLY A 28 -4.91 -2.53 -12.86
C GLY A 28 -3.90 -2.23 -13.96
N ILE A 29 -3.05 -3.21 -14.29
CA ILE A 29 -2.25 -3.23 -15.53
C ILE A 29 -3.14 -3.79 -16.65
N GLY A 30 -3.16 -3.15 -17.83
CA GLY A 30 -4.10 -3.49 -18.91
C GLY A 30 -5.53 -2.99 -18.68
N GLU A 31 -6.42 -3.19 -19.64
CA GLU A 31 -7.80 -2.68 -19.58
C GLU A 31 -8.74 -3.60 -18.78
N GLU A 32 -8.62 -4.90 -18.97
CA GLU A 32 -9.45 -5.94 -18.35
C GLU A 32 -9.33 -5.91 -16.82
N ALA A 33 -8.12 -6.01 -16.29
CA ALA A 33 -7.88 -5.93 -14.84
C ALA A 33 -8.36 -4.59 -14.24
N ARG A 34 -8.35 -3.50 -15.01
CA ARG A 34 -8.91 -2.21 -14.57
C ARG A 34 -10.44 -2.19 -14.57
N ASP A 35 -11.09 -2.99 -15.40
CA ASP A 35 -12.55 -3.16 -15.38
C ASP A 35 -12.99 -4.10 -14.25
N GLU A 36 -12.30 -5.22 -14.06
CA GLU A 36 -12.50 -6.13 -12.91
C GLU A 36 -12.29 -5.41 -11.58
N MET A 37 -11.16 -4.71 -11.43
CA MET A 37 -10.93 -3.88 -10.25
C MET A 37 -12.03 -2.81 -10.12
N ARG A 38 -12.49 -2.15 -11.19
CA ARG A 38 -13.60 -1.16 -11.11
C ARG A 38 -14.93 -1.78 -10.65
N LYS A 39 -15.24 -3.02 -11.02
CA LYS A 39 -16.40 -3.76 -10.48
C LYS A 39 -16.22 -4.02 -8.98
N ALA A 40 -15.05 -4.55 -8.60
CA ALA A 40 -14.70 -4.81 -7.21
C ALA A 40 -14.62 -3.52 -6.35
N ALA A 41 -14.29 -2.38 -6.96
CA ALA A 41 -14.08 -1.07 -6.31
C ALA A 41 -15.28 -0.62 -5.47
N SER A 42 -16.51 -1.01 -5.82
CA SER A 42 -17.72 -0.71 -5.05
C SER A 42 -17.66 -1.32 -3.63
N SER A 43 -16.97 -2.46 -3.47
CA SER A 43 -16.77 -3.13 -2.19
C SER A 43 -15.66 -2.50 -1.33
N TYR A 44 -14.81 -1.65 -1.89
CA TYR A 44 -13.67 -1.00 -1.22
C TYR A 44 -13.92 0.49 -1.02
N ASN A 45 -13.65 1.02 0.17
CA ASN A 45 -13.91 2.43 0.50
C ASN A 45 -12.66 3.32 0.46
N VAL A 46 -11.49 2.76 0.18
CA VAL A 46 -10.25 3.50 -0.10
C VAL A 46 -9.68 3.01 -1.42
N HIS A 47 -9.52 3.94 -2.37
CA HIS A 47 -8.95 3.69 -3.71
C HIS A 47 -7.66 4.50 -3.84
N ILE A 48 -6.53 3.82 -3.93
CA ILE A 48 -5.20 4.41 -4.09
C ILE A 48 -4.76 4.25 -5.55
N VAL A 49 -4.13 5.28 -6.10
CA VAL A 49 -3.50 5.27 -7.43
C VAL A 49 -2.02 5.65 -7.32
N PHE A 50 -1.13 4.83 -7.90
CA PHE A 50 0.31 5.10 -7.99
C PHE A 50 0.67 5.58 -9.40
N SER A 51 1.34 6.73 -9.50
CA SER A 51 1.78 7.31 -10.78
C SER A 51 3.08 8.10 -10.63
N ASN A 52 3.78 8.36 -11.73
CA ASN A 52 4.85 9.35 -11.77
C ASN A 52 4.30 10.77 -12.05
N ARG A 53 5.16 11.79 -12.01
CA ARG A 53 4.81 13.19 -12.33
C ARG A 53 4.29 13.39 -13.76
N GLN A 54 4.61 12.49 -14.68
CA GLN A 54 4.20 12.51 -16.09
C GLN A 54 2.85 11.79 -16.33
N GLY A 55 2.23 11.25 -15.28
CA GLY A 55 0.97 10.49 -15.38
C GLY A 55 1.12 9.03 -15.79
N SER A 56 2.35 8.54 -15.96
CA SER A 56 2.61 7.11 -16.17
C SER A 56 2.27 6.32 -14.90
N TYR A 57 1.66 5.16 -15.08
CA TYR A 57 1.31 4.25 -13.99
C TYR A 57 2.55 3.57 -13.40
N LEU A 58 2.57 3.39 -12.08
CA LEU A 58 3.65 2.70 -11.37
C LEU A 58 3.16 1.34 -10.82
N ALA A 59 4.07 0.39 -10.74
CA ALA A 59 3.89 -0.96 -10.20
C ALA A 59 5.08 -1.31 -9.30
N ASP A 60 5.04 -2.47 -8.65
CA ASP A 60 6.02 -2.91 -7.65
C ASP A 60 6.25 -1.87 -6.55
N ILE A 61 5.16 -1.36 -5.97
CA ILE A 61 5.19 -0.32 -4.94
C ILE A 61 5.00 -0.95 -3.55
N PRO A 62 6.05 -1.06 -2.71
CA PRO A 62 5.90 -1.48 -1.32
C PRO A 62 4.96 -0.54 -0.57
N PHE A 63 3.97 -1.09 0.13
CA PHE A 63 3.02 -0.31 0.92
C PHE A 63 2.81 -0.91 2.31
N ALA A 64 2.53 -0.03 3.26
CA ALA A 64 2.12 -0.39 4.61
C ALA A 64 0.96 0.50 5.06
N VAL A 65 0.01 -0.07 5.79
CA VAL A 65 -1.09 0.67 6.41
C VAL A 65 -0.96 0.55 7.91
N ALA A 66 -0.86 1.70 8.58
CA ALA A 66 -0.91 1.79 10.03
C ALA A 66 -2.25 2.38 10.50
N GLY A 67 -2.75 1.89 11.64
CA GLY A 67 -3.91 2.47 12.31
C GLY A 67 -3.60 3.80 13.00
N ARG A 68 -4.62 4.38 13.66
CA ARG A 68 -4.49 5.61 14.49
C ARG A 68 -3.36 5.55 15.54
N ASP A 69 -3.02 4.34 15.96
CA ASP A 69 -2.05 3.98 16.99
C ASP A 69 -0.60 3.91 16.50
N GLY A 70 -0.38 4.06 15.18
CA GLY A 70 0.93 3.84 14.54
C GLY A 70 1.27 2.37 14.28
N ARG A 71 0.62 1.41 14.97
CA ARG A 71 0.71 -0.03 14.67
C ARG A 71 0.32 -0.31 13.21
N GLN A 72 1.23 -1.00 12.49
CA GLN A 72 0.98 -1.57 11.17
C GLN A 72 -0.08 -2.67 11.25
N ILE A 73 -1.05 -2.62 10.34
CA ILE A 73 -2.16 -3.58 10.23
C ILE A 73 -2.20 -4.30 8.87
N ILE A 74 -1.61 -3.70 7.82
CA ILE A 74 -1.43 -4.29 6.49
C ILE A 74 0.00 -3.95 6.02
N SER A 75 0.65 -4.88 5.33
CA SER A 75 1.87 -4.63 4.57
C SER A 75 1.92 -5.56 3.36
N GLY A 76 2.35 -5.05 2.21
CA GLY A 76 2.44 -5.79 0.97
C GLY A 76 3.17 -4.98 -0.11
N VAL A 77 3.10 -5.46 -1.35
CA VAL A 77 3.61 -4.77 -2.53
C VAL A 77 2.47 -4.66 -3.53
N SER A 78 2.31 -3.49 -4.15
CA SER A 78 1.27 -3.27 -5.16
C SER A 78 1.81 -3.63 -6.53
N GLU A 79 1.38 -4.78 -7.06
CA GLU A 79 1.74 -5.30 -8.40
C GLU A 79 1.26 -4.42 -9.58
N GLY A 80 0.49 -3.37 -9.29
CA GLY A 80 0.04 -2.40 -10.28
C GLY A 80 -0.36 -1.06 -9.65
N PRO A 81 -0.79 -0.11 -10.49
CA PRO A 81 -1.07 1.27 -10.08
C PRO A 81 -2.30 1.41 -9.20
N LEU A 82 -3.26 0.49 -9.27
CA LEU A 82 -4.47 0.56 -8.48
C LEU A 82 -4.28 -0.31 -7.23
N LEU A 83 -4.55 0.27 -6.05
CA LEU A 83 -4.58 -0.45 -4.78
C LEU A 83 -5.87 -0.08 -4.04
N TYR A 84 -6.76 -1.04 -3.90
CA TYR A 84 -8.06 -0.87 -3.25
C TYR A 84 -8.06 -1.56 -1.89
N VAL A 85 -8.59 -0.89 -0.86
CA VAL A 85 -8.53 -1.34 0.54
C VAL A 85 -9.87 -1.08 1.23
N LYS A 86 -10.38 -2.02 2.02
CA LYS A 86 -11.67 -1.94 2.73
C LYS A 86 -11.50 -1.60 4.21
N LEU A 87 -11.01 -0.40 4.51
CA LEU A 87 -10.72 0.01 5.88
C LEU A 87 -12.01 0.38 6.65
N PRO A 88 -12.26 -0.13 7.87
CA PRO A 88 -13.41 0.31 8.67
C PRO A 88 -13.34 1.82 9.00
N PRO A 89 -14.44 2.45 9.44
CA PRO A 89 -14.52 3.91 9.59
C PRO A 89 -13.62 4.45 10.71
N ALA A 90 -12.38 4.81 10.36
CA ALA A 90 -11.38 5.35 11.27
C ALA A 90 -10.26 6.11 10.51
N VAL A 91 -9.32 6.66 11.29
CA VAL A 91 -8.10 7.33 10.77
C VAL A 91 -6.98 6.32 10.59
N TYR A 92 -6.30 6.37 9.44
CA TYR A 92 -5.17 5.52 9.08
C TYR A 92 -4.02 6.34 8.51
N ARG A 93 -2.83 5.75 8.47
CA ARG A 93 -1.65 6.26 7.79
C ARG A 93 -1.24 5.24 6.72
N ILE A 94 -1.45 5.58 5.46
CA ILE A 94 -0.91 4.84 4.33
C ILE A 94 0.54 5.29 4.14
N SER A 95 1.44 4.33 3.98
CA SER A 95 2.84 4.51 3.66
C SER A 95 3.09 3.78 2.34
N ALA A 96 3.74 4.44 1.37
CA ALA A 96 4.10 3.83 0.09
C ALA A 96 5.51 4.22 -0.32
N GLN A 97 6.34 3.27 -0.72
CA GLN A 97 7.71 3.52 -1.19
C GLN A 97 7.71 3.70 -2.71
N ILE A 98 7.96 4.92 -3.16
CA ILE A 98 8.01 5.27 -4.59
C ILE A 98 9.36 5.93 -4.83
N ASP A 99 10.09 5.48 -5.85
CA ASP A 99 11.39 6.05 -6.22
C ASP A 99 12.38 5.98 -5.03
N GLY A 100 12.40 4.83 -4.35
CA GLY A 100 13.12 4.59 -3.09
C GLY A 100 12.56 5.33 -1.85
N ALA A 101 11.77 6.38 -2.02
CA ALA A 101 11.32 7.27 -0.95
C ALA A 101 9.96 6.88 -0.35
N TRP A 102 9.91 6.70 0.97
CA TRP A 102 8.66 6.46 1.70
C TRP A 102 7.80 7.72 1.81
N GLN A 103 6.68 7.73 1.09
CA GLN A 103 5.64 8.76 1.18
C GLN A 103 4.60 8.37 2.24
N HIS A 104 4.30 9.29 3.15
CA HIS A 104 3.34 9.09 4.23
C HIS A 104 2.08 9.93 4.04
N ARG A 105 0.91 9.29 4.11
CA ARG A 105 -0.39 9.89 3.81
C ARG A 105 -1.41 9.52 4.89
N ARG A 106 -1.79 10.48 5.73
CA ARG A 106 -2.90 10.32 6.69
C ARG A 106 -4.23 10.38 5.94
N ILE A 107 -5.11 9.42 6.18
CA ILE A 107 -6.44 9.32 5.60
C ILE A 107 -7.50 9.07 6.67
N GLN A 108 -8.77 9.27 6.33
CA GLN A 108 -9.92 8.89 7.14
C GLN A 108 -10.86 8.05 6.28
N ALA A 109 -10.90 6.74 6.52
CA ALA A 109 -11.77 5.81 5.79
C ALA A 109 -13.20 5.87 6.36
N GLY A 110 -14.19 5.46 5.56
CA GLY A 110 -15.58 5.22 5.98
C GLY A 110 -16.38 6.40 6.55
N THR A 111 -15.79 7.58 6.71
CA THR A 111 -16.45 8.77 7.30
C THR A 111 -17.41 9.51 6.36
N THR A 112 -17.50 9.07 5.11
CA THR A 112 -18.32 9.66 4.05
C THR A 112 -18.88 8.53 3.21
N GLY A 113 -20.13 8.62 2.75
CA GLY A 113 -20.79 7.63 1.89
C GLY A 113 -20.25 7.58 0.45
N ARG A 114 -18.95 7.82 0.26
CA ARG A 114 -18.23 7.81 -1.02
C ARG A 114 -16.85 7.20 -0.79
N PRO A 115 -16.31 6.39 -1.71
CA PRO A 115 -14.95 5.87 -1.56
C PRO A 115 -13.93 7.01 -1.60
N LEU A 116 -13.00 7.01 -0.66
CA LEU A 116 -11.88 7.94 -0.63
C LEU A 116 -10.90 7.60 -1.75
N ARG A 117 -10.86 8.42 -2.79
CA ARG A 117 -9.87 8.33 -3.88
C ARG A 117 -8.65 9.17 -3.54
N MET A 118 -7.46 8.60 -3.68
CA MET A 118 -6.21 9.31 -3.42
C MET A 118 -5.08 8.85 -4.36
N GLY A 119 -4.23 9.78 -4.78
CA GLY A 119 -3.03 9.48 -5.54
C GLY A 119 -1.78 9.59 -4.68
N PHE A 120 -0.80 8.71 -4.93
CA PHE A 120 0.60 8.98 -4.64
C PHE A 120 1.33 9.23 -5.96
N VAL A 121 2.14 10.27 -5.99
CA VAL A 121 2.88 10.71 -7.18
C VAL A 121 4.37 10.68 -6.86
N SER A 122 5.22 10.13 -7.74
CA SER A 122 6.68 10.22 -7.56
C SER A 122 7.14 11.67 -7.35
N ARG A 123 8.23 11.86 -6.62
CA ARG A 123 8.85 13.20 -6.44
C ARG A 123 10.16 13.40 -7.19
N GLY A 124 10.77 12.34 -7.70
CA GLY A 124 11.82 12.42 -8.72
C GLY A 124 11.35 13.18 -9.97
N GLU A 125 12.32 13.63 -10.75
CA GLU A 125 12.14 14.55 -11.89
C GLU A 125 12.17 13.81 -13.24
#